data_AF-A0AAD7ZBF9-F1
#
_entry.id   AF-A0AAD7ZBF9-F1
#
_cell.length_a   1.000
_cell.length_b   1.000
_cell.length_c   1.000
_cell.angle_alpha   90.00
_cell.angle_beta   90.00
_cell.angle_gamma   90.00
#
_symmetry.space_group_name_H-M   'P 1'
#
loop_
_entity.id
_entity.type
_entity.pdbx_description
1 polymer ?
#
loop_
_entity_poly.entity_id
_entity_poly.type
_entity_poly.pdbx_seq_one_letter_code
_entity_poly.pdbx_strand_id
1 'polypeptide(L)'
;MDDVNKLWRHVTPYLKSSLAQLYLRSSSCAEEAAKSEQLSTSAQYALSFELPYYTKFFLIAAYLASYNPAKADRRLYMKNHGKKKKIKKQQQQKKQSEHLLGPKPFAVDRLLAIFYAILKEDVNLTAILLSQMSSLVKLQLLTVVGDDRIDLPKYKCAVDFEFINTIARNVKFNIRNYLYEYM
;
A
#
# COMPACT_ATOMS: atom_id res chain seq x y z
N MET A 1 -39.49 -7.41 33.04
CA MET A 1 -38.56 -8.13 32.13
C MET A 1 -38.20 -7.30 30.89
N ASP A 2 -39.08 -6.41 30.40
CA ASP A 2 -38.84 -5.61 29.18
C ASP A 2 -37.69 -4.59 29.28
N ASP A 3 -37.42 -4.06 30.47
CA ASP A 3 -36.39 -3.03 30.66
C ASP A 3 -34.96 -3.58 30.50
N VAL A 4 -34.74 -4.85 30.83
CA VAL A 4 -33.45 -5.53 30.62
C VAL A 4 -33.15 -5.67 29.13
N ASN A 5 -34.15 -6.04 28.33
CA ASN A 5 -34.01 -6.16 26.88
C ASN A 5 -33.76 -4.80 26.20
N LYS A 6 -34.42 -3.74 26.69
CA LYS A 6 -34.17 -2.36 26.22
C LYS A 6 -32.76 -1.90 26.57
N LEU A 7 -32.30 -2.14 27.80
CA LEU A 7 -30.94 -1.81 28.24
C LEU A 7 -29.90 -2.57 27.42
N TRP A 8 -30.10 -3.88 27.20
CA TRP A 8 -29.19 -4.68 26.38
C TRP A 8 -29.06 -4.14 24.97
N ARG A 9 -30.18 -3.80 24.31
CA ARG A 9 -30.16 -3.19 22.97
C ARG A 9 -29.42 -1.86 22.93
N HIS A 10 -29.55 -1.06 23.97
CA HIS A 10 -28.86 0.23 24.07
C HIS A 10 -27.35 0.09 24.32
N VAL A 11 -26.94 -0.85 25.18
CA VAL A 11 -25.53 -1.03 25.58
C VAL A 11 -24.73 -1.89 24.59
N THR A 12 -25.38 -2.82 23.89
CA THR A 12 -24.77 -3.71 22.90
C THR A 12 -23.88 -3.00 21.86
N PRO A 13 -24.30 -1.89 21.19
CA PRO A 13 -23.44 -1.23 20.20
C PRO A 13 -22.15 -0.68 20.82
N TYR A 14 -22.21 -0.10 22.02
CA TYR A 14 -21.03 0.42 22.72
C TYR A 14 -20.08 -0.72 23.12
N LEU A 15 -20.61 -1.82 23.68
CA LEU A 15 -19.79 -2.99 24.02
C LEU A 15 -19.11 -3.59 22.78
N LYS A 16 -19.83 -3.69 21.65
CA LYS A 16 -19.25 -4.16 20.38
C LYS A 16 -18.12 -3.24 19.89
N SER A 17 -18.32 -1.93 19.96
CA SER A 17 -17.32 -0.94 19.56
C SER A 17 -16.08 -0.99 20.47
N SER A 18 -16.28 -0.97 21.79
CA SER A 18 -15.19 -1.05 22.77
C SER A 18 -14.44 -2.39 22.69
N LEU A 19 -15.12 -3.50 22.42
CA LEU A 19 -14.48 -4.81 22.24
C LEU A 19 -13.51 -4.79 21.06
N ALA A 20 -13.85 -4.12 19.96
CA ALA A 20 -12.97 -3.99 18.80
C ALA A 20 -11.67 -3.21 19.12
N GLN A 21 -11.70 -2.33 20.13
CA GLN A 21 -10.58 -1.46 20.51
C GLN A 21 -9.85 -1.91 21.78
N LEU A 22 -10.36 -2.91 22.51
CA LEU A 22 -9.86 -3.31 23.83
C LEU A 22 -8.37 -3.68 23.82
N TYR A 23 -7.91 -4.39 22.78
CA TYR A 23 -6.51 -4.78 22.64
C TYR A 23 -5.61 -3.68 22.07
N LEU A 24 -6.18 -2.61 21.50
CA LEU A 24 -5.41 -1.50 20.93
C LEU A 24 -4.72 -0.68 22.04
N ARG A 25 -5.17 -0.80 23.31
CA ARG A 25 -4.70 0.01 24.44
C ARG A 25 -4.64 1.51 24.10
N SER A 26 -5.60 1.98 23.30
CA SER A 26 -5.76 3.39 22.98
C SER A 26 -6.35 4.09 24.20
N SER A 27 -5.51 4.37 25.20
CA SER A 27 -5.91 5.03 26.42
C SER A 27 -5.67 6.54 26.32
N SER A 28 -6.71 7.27 25.99
CA SER A 28 -7.06 8.51 26.70
C SER A 28 -8.44 8.31 27.32
N CYS A 29 -8.50 7.44 28.33
CA CYS A 29 -9.71 7.07 29.10
C CYS A 29 -10.29 8.23 29.95
N ALA A 30 -10.04 9.49 29.60
CA ALA A 30 -10.51 10.65 30.34
C ALA A 30 -11.13 11.78 29.48
N GLU A 31 -10.98 11.78 28.14
CA GLU A 31 -11.38 12.96 27.34
C GLU A 31 -12.32 12.67 26.15
N GLU A 32 -12.77 11.43 25.93
CA GLU A 32 -13.48 11.07 24.70
C GLU A 32 -14.98 10.77 24.86
N ALA A 33 -15.66 11.38 25.84
CA ALA A 33 -17.12 11.30 25.93
C ALA A 33 -17.86 12.06 24.79
N ALA A 34 -17.16 12.79 23.92
CA ALA A 34 -17.77 13.65 22.90
C ALA A 34 -17.33 13.37 21.44
N LYS A 35 -16.51 12.35 21.16
CA LYS A 35 -16.12 11.97 19.79
C LYS A 35 -16.18 10.47 19.55
N SER A 36 -17.29 9.84 19.90
CA SER A 36 -17.62 8.50 19.43
C SER A 36 -17.97 8.54 17.95
N GLU A 37 -17.15 7.87 17.10
CA GLU A 37 -17.58 6.95 16.01
C GLU A 37 -16.58 6.74 14.86
N GLN A 38 -15.34 7.24 14.93
CA GLN A 38 -14.38 6.95 13.86
C GLN A 38 -13.28 6.04 14.37
N LEU A 39 -13.49 4.73 14.19
CA LEU A 39 -12.40 3.77 14.08
C LEU A 39 -11.40 4.38 13.09
N SER A 40 -10.18 4.68 13.52
CA SER A 40 -9.16 5.31 12.68
C SER A 40 -8.76 4.32 11.59
N THR A 41 -9.53 4.29 10.51
CA THR A 41 -9.32 3.44 9.34
C THR A 41 -7.91 3.71 8.80
N SER A 42 -7.25 2.73 8.21
CA SER A 42 -5.98 2.93 7.51
C SER A 42 -6.02 4.11 6.53
N ALA A 43 -7.19 4.39 5.94
CA ALA A 43 -7.46 5.58 5.12
C ALA A 43 -7.37 6.90 5.89
N GLN A 44 -7.81 6.97 7.15
CA GLN A 44 -7.67 8.17 7.98
C GLN A 44 -6.20 8.42 8.31
N TYR A 45 -5.46 7.39 8.71
CA TYR A 45 -4.01 7.50 8.89
C TYR A 45 -3.29 7.93 7.60
N ALA A 46 -3.70 7.40 6.44
CA ALA A 46 -3.16 7.81 5.15
C ALA A 46 -3.41 9.29 4.83
N LEU A 47 -4.56 9.84 5.24
CA LEU A 47 -4.88 11.26 5.11
C LEU A 47 -4.10 12.13 6.10
N SER A 48 -3.80 11.60 7.30
CA SER A 48 -2.95 12.28 8.29
C SER A 48 -1.47 12.31 7.88
N PHE A 49 -1.02 11.36 7.05
CA PHE A 49 0.36 11.30 6.55
C PHE A 49 0.55 12.23 5.34
N GLU A 50 0.98 13.45 5.60
CA GLU A 50 1.40 14.35 4.53
C GLU A 50 2.82 14.00 4.05
N LEU A 51 2.91 13.38 2.87
CA LEU A 51 4.17 13.05 2.22
C LEU A 51 4.50 14.03 1.08
N PRO A 52 5.79 14.33 0.83
CA PRO A 52 6.20 15.08 -0.36
C PRO A 52 5.75 14.41 -1.65
N TYR A 53 5.54 15.21 -2.71
CA TYR A 53 5.00 14.74 -3.99
C TYR A 53 5.75 13.54 -4.57
N TYR A 54 7.08 13.65 -4.77
CA TYR A 54 7.88 12.54 -5.31
C TYR A 54 7.94 11.33 -4.38
N THR A 55 7.87 11.55 -3.06
CA THR A 55 7.82 10.48 -2.07
C THR A 55 6.52 9.67 -2.17
N LYS A 56 5.39 10.32 -2.46
CA LYS A 56 4.12 9.63 -2.77
C LYS A 56 4.25 8.73 -4.00
N PHE A 57 4.87 9.23 -5.07
CA PHE A 57 5.11 8.44 -6.28
C PHE A 57 6.09 7.28 -6.05
N PHE A 58 7.15 7.48 -5.27
CA PHE A 58 8.04 6.38 -4.86
C PHE A 58 7.30 5.29 -4.11
N LEU A 59 6.41 5.67 -3.18
CA LEU A 59 5.64 4.70 -2.42
C LEU A 59 4.64 3.93 -3.31
N ILE A 60 3.99 4.61 -4.25
CA ILE A 60 3.09 3.98 -5.24
C ILE A 60 3.87 3.02 -6.13
N ALA A 61 5.03 3.44 -6.65
CA ALA A 61 5.91 2.61 -7.47
C ALA A 61 6.40 1.37 -6.70
N ALA A 62 6.77 1.53 -5.42
CA ALA A 62 7.22 0.43 -4.56
C ALA A 62 6.11 -0.58 -4.27
N TYR A 63 4.87 -0.10 -4.05
CA TYR A 63 3.71 -0.97 -3.93
C TYR A 63 3.49 -1.77 -5.23
N LEU A 64 3.47 -1.09 -6.38
CA LEU A 64 3.34 -1.76 -7.67
C LEU A 64 4.46 -2.77 -7.93
N ALA A 65 5.70 -2.45 -7.57
CA ALA A 65 6.84 -3.36 -7.68
C ALA A 65 6.66 -4.60 -6.78
N SER A 66 6.13 -4.44 -5.57
CA SER A 66 5.98 -5.55 -4.62
C SER A 66 4.84 -6.50 -4.99
N TYR A 67 3.73 -5.97 -5.48
CA TYR A 67 2.51 -6.74 -5.73
C TYR A 67 2.38 -7.22 -7.18
N ASN A 68 3.10 -6.62 -8.13
CA ASN A 68 3.14 -7.11 -9.50
C ASN A 68 4.34 -8.03 -9.75
N PRO A 69 4.19 -9.11 -10.55
CA PRO A 69 5.33 -9.90 -10.98
C PRO A 69 6.19 -9.14 -11.99
N ALA A 70 7.52 -9.22 -11.88
CA ALA A 70 8.46 -8.53 -12.77
C ALA A 70 8.26 -8.84 -14.27
N LYS A 71 7.72 -10.03 -14.59
CA LYS A 71 7.36 -10.43 -15.97
C LYS A 71 6.26 -9.56 -16.58
N ALA A 72 5.44 -8.91 -15.76
CA ALA A 72 4.36 -8.04 -16.20
C ALA A 72 4.80 -6.58 -16.41
N ASP A 73 5.95 -6.15 -15.87
CA ASP A 73 6.39 -4.75 -15.89
C ASP A 73 6.44 -4.18 -17.30
N ARG A 74 7.06 -4.93 -18.23
CA ARG A 74 7.14 -4.55 -19.63
C ARG A 74 5.72 -4.19 -20.14
N ARG A 75 4.68 -4.97 -19.77
CA ARG A 75 3.30 -4.83 -20.28
C ARG A 75 2.58 -3.63 -19.73
N LEU A 76 2.85 -3.34 -18.45
CA LEU A 76 2.20 -2.29 -17.70
C LEU A 76 2.81 -0.92 -18.01
N TYR A 77 4.13 -0.88 -18.24
CA TYR A 77 4.89 0.37 -18.22
C TYR A 77 5.50 0.75 -19.58
N MET A 78 5.60 -0.18 -20.55
CA MET A 78 6.16 0.14 -21.87
C MET A 78 5.07 0.29 -22.93
N LYS A 79 5.08 1.43 -23.63
CA LYS A 79 4.16 1.75 -24.73
C LYS A 79 4.21 0.72 -25.87
N ASN A 80 5.39 0.19 -26.18
CA ASN A 80 5.62 -0.77 -27.26
C ASN A 80 5.78 -2.21 -26.72
N HIS A 81 4.74 -2.73 -26.06
CA HIS A 81 4.86 -4.04 -25.40
C HIS A 81 4.91 -5.25 -26.35
N GLY A 82 4.68 -5.04 -27.64
CA GLY A 82 4.56 -6.10 -28.62
C GLY A 82 3.24 -6.86 -28.51
N LYS A 83 2.95 -7.67 -29.53
CA LYS A 83 1.68 -8.42 -29.62
C LYS A 83 1.68 -9.56 -28.59
N LYS A 84 0.56 -9.75 -27.87
CA LYS A 84 0.38 -10.89 -26.96
C LYS A 84 0.60 -12.20 -27.75
N LYS A 85 1.70 -12.91 -27.49
CA LYS A 85 1.84 -14.30 -27.95
C LYS A 85 0.70 -15.08 -27.30
N LYS A 86 -0.19 -15.68 -28.12
CA LYS A 86 -1.27 -16.56 -27.64
C LYS A 86 -0.65 -17.81 -27.01
N ILE A 87 -0.25 -17.72 -25.75
CA ILE A 87 0.13 -18.89 -24.96
C ILE A 87 -1.16 -19.70 -24.74
N LYS A 88 -1.14 -20.98 -25.14
CA LYS A 88 -2.28 -21.90 -25.02
C LYS A 88 -2.83 -21.86 -23.58
N LYS A 89 -4.16 -21.77 -23.46
CA LYS A 89 -5.00 -21.71 -22.25
C LYS A 89 -4.89 -22.93 -21.30
N GLN A 90 -3.72 -23.55 -21.13
CA GLN A 90 -3.61 -24.81 -20.37
C GLN A 90 -3.19 -24.65 -18.90
N GLN A 91 -3.03 -23.43 -18.38
CA GLN A 91 -2.80 -23.22 -16.95
C GLN A 91 -3.57 -22.00 -16.42
N GLN A 92 -4.89 -22.00 -16.63
CA GLN A 92 -5.82 -21.33 -15.70
C GLN A 92 -6.05 -22.23 -14.48
N GLN A 93 -4.98 -22.73 -13.87
CA GLN A 93 -5.09 -23.01 -12.44
C GLN A 93 -5.30 -21.63 -11.80
N LYS A 94 -6.34 -21.50 -10.97
CA LYS A 94 -6.60 -20.33 -10.14
C LYS A 94 -5.31 -20.04 -9.34
N LYS A 95 -4.39 -19.26 -9.92
CA LYS A 95 -3.27 -18.72 -9.16
C LYS A 95 -3.94 -17.93 -8.06
N GLN A 96 -3.69 -18.32 -6.81
CA GLN A 96 -4.10 -17.54 -5.65
C GLN A 96 -3.76 -16.08 -5.94
N SER A 97 -4.67 -15.16 -5.62
CA SER A 97 -4.45 -13.74 -5.91
C SER A 97 -3.09 -13.35 -5.33
N GLU A 98 -2.29 -12.64 -6.11
CA GLU A 98 -0.91 -12.33 -5.72
C GLU A 98 -0.88 -11.49 -4.43
N HIS A 99 -2.00 -10.81 -4.10
CA HIS A 99 -2.23 -10.15 -2.82
C HIS A 99 -2.28 -11.12 -1.62
N LEU A 100 -2.76 -12.35 -1.80
CA LEU A 100 -2.79 -13.38 -0.75
C LEU A 100 -1.39 -13.97 -0.47
N LEU A 101 -0.47 -13.93 -1.43
CA LEU A 101 0.92 -14.36 -1.25
C LEU A 101 1.79 -13.33 -0.52
N GLY A 102 1.28 -12.12 -0.35
CA GLY A 102 1.99 -11.01 0.29
C GLY A 102 3.01 -10.31 -0.62
N PRO A 103 3.65 -9.24 -0.11
CA PRO A 103 4.50 -8.38 -0.93
C PRO A 103 5.84 -9.04 -1.27
N LYS A 104 6.23 -9.00 -2.55
CA LYS A 104 7.47 -9.60 -3.07
C LYS A 104 8.64 -8.62 -3.00
N PRO A 105 9.86 -9.10 -2.71
CA PRO A 105 11.04 -8.25 -2.72
C PRO A 105 11.39 -7.80 -4.16
N PHE A 106 11.86 -6.58 -4.32
CA PHE A 106 12.27 -5.98 -5.59
C PHE A 106 13.59 -5.21 -5.46
N ALA A 107 14.33 -5.08 -6.55
CA ALA A 107 15.58 -4.31 -6.60
C ALA A 107 15.31 -2.80 -6.80
N VAL A 108 16.25 -1.94 -6.39
CA VAL A 108 16.17 -0.48 -6.58
C VAL A 108 15.95 -0.11 -8.04
N ASP A 109 16.64 -0.76 -8.97
CA ASP A 109 16.55 -0.46 -10.39
C ASP A 109 15.12 -0.62 -10.92
N ARG A 110 14.42 -1.66 -10.45
CA ARG A 110 13.03 -1.91 -10.79
C ARG A 110 12.12 -0.82 -10.23
N LEU A 111 12.37 -0.37 -9.01
CA LEU A 111 11.61 0.74 -8.40
C LEU A 111 11.78 2.02 -9.23
N LEU A 112 13.02 2.39 -9.56
CA LEU A 112 13.32 3.58 -10.34
C LEU A 112 12.69 3.51 -11.73
N ALA A 113 12.78 2.36 -12.41
CA ALA A 113 12.16 2.16 -13.71
C ALA A 113 10.63 2.33 -13.66
N ILE A 114 9.97 1.77 -12.65
CA ILE A 114 8.51 1.94 -12.47
C ILE A 114 8.18 3.39 -12.11
N PHE A 115 8.95 4.01 -11.22
CA PHE A 115 8.79 5.42 -10.83
C PHE A 115 8.83 6.33 -12.05
N TYR A 116 9.85 6.24 -12.88
CA TYR A 116 9.96 7.03 -14.11
C TYR A 116 8.91 6.69 -15.16
N ALA A 117 8.37 5.46 -15.17
CA ALA A 117 7.31 5.11 -16.10
C ALA A 117 5.93 5.67 -15.70
N ILE A 118 5.66 5.80 -14.40
CA ILE A 118 4.38 6.35 -13.89
C ILE A 118 4.43 7.86 -13.71
N LEU A 119 5.62 8.42 -13.49
CA LEU A 119 5.85 9.86 -13.43
C LEU A 119 5.80 10.42 -14.86
N LYS A 120 4.90 11.37 -15.11
CA LYS A 120 4.74 11.99 -16.44
C LYS A 120 5.72 13.14 -16.70
N GLU A 121 6.65 13.36 -15.78
CA GLU A 121 7.59 14.48 -15.77
C GLU A 121 9.01 13.95 -15.93
N ASP A 122 9.81 14.67 -16.72
CA ASP A 122 11.23 14.38 -16.89
C ASP A 122 12.02 14.94 -15.70
N VAL A 123 12.31 14.08 -14.74
CA VAL A 123 13.05 14.43 -13.52
C VAL A 123 14.39 13.72 -13.51
N ASN A 124 15.48 14.47 -13.33
CA ASN A 124 16.81 13.89 -13.19
C ASN A 124 16.98 13.19 -11.84
N LEU A 125 17.77 12.12 -11.81
CA LEU A 125 18.09 11.41 -10.58
C LEU A 125 19.05 12.26 -9.72
N THR A 126 18.51 12.95 -8.73
CA THR A 126 19.26 13.77 -7.78
C THR A 126 19.45 13.03 -6.46
N ALA A 127 20.53 13.31 -5.72
CA ALA A 127 20.78 12.77 -4.37
C ALA A 127 19.58 12.97 -3.42
N ILE A 128 18.82 14.06 -3.58
CA ILE A 128 17.61 14.33 -2.80
C ILE A 128 16.53 13.26 -3.03
N LEU A 129 16.29 12.85 -4.27
CA LEU A 129 15.31 11.78 -4.58
C LEU A 129 15.73 10.43 -3.98
N LEU A 130 17.02 10.10 -4.06
CA LEU A 130 17.57 8.91 -3.43
C LEU A 130 17.46 8.97 -1.90
N SER A 131 17.66 10.14 -1.30
CA SER A 131 17.49 10.34 0.15
C SER A 131 16.04 10.13 0.60
N GLN A 132 15.04 10.47 -0.24
CA GLN A 132 13.63 10.21 0.05
C GLN A 132 13.33 8.71 0.14
N MET A 133 13.96 7.89 -0.70
CA MET A 133 13.85 6.44 -0.60
C MET A 133 14.40 5.92 0.73
N SER A 134 15.54 6.47 1.18
CA SER A 134 16.10 6.13 2.49
C SER A 134 15.19 6.56 3.65
N SER A 135 14.53 7.71 3.53
CA SER A 135 13.52 8.17 4.51
C SER A 135 12.30 7.26 4.56
N LEU A 136 11.83 6.73 3.43
CA LEU A 136 10.73 5.75 3.39
C LEU A 136 11.05 4.46 4.15
N VAL A 137 12.32 4.03 4.12
CA VAL A 137 12.79 2.87 4.91
C VAL A 137 12.81 3.20 6.40
N LYS A 138 13.35 4.36 6.77
CA LYS A 138 13.39 4.84 8.17
C LYS A 138 12.00 4.98 8.77
N LEU A 139 11.03 5.41 7.96
CA LEU A 139 9.62 5.52 8.33
C LEU A 139 8.86 4.17 8.31
N GLN A 140 9.55 3.05 8.06
CA GLN A 140 8.97 1.70 8.00
C GLN A 140 7.86 1.53 6.93
N LEU A 141 7.77 2.44 5.96
CA LEU A 141 6.88 2.29 4.81
C LEU A 141 7.46 1.33 3.78
N LEU A 142 8.79 1.25 3.73
CA LEU A 142 9.55 0.23 3.02
C LEU A 142 10.39 -0.58 4.02
N THR A 143 10.57 -1.85 3.73
CA THR A 143 11.44 -2.76 4.49
C THR A 143 12.56 -3.24 3.58
N VAL A 144 13.78 -3.28 4.10
CA VAL A 144 14.92 -3.88 3.40
C VAL A 144 14.91 -5.37 3.68
N VAL A 145 15.09 -6.17 2.63
CA VAL A 145 15.03 -7.63 2.67
C VAL A 145 16.35 -8.18 2.13
N GLY A 146 17.09 -8.92 2.97
CA GLY A 146 18.38 -9.54 2.63
C GLY A 146 19.43 -9.22 3.70
N ASP A 147 20.53 -9.98 3.70
CA ASP A 147 21.70 -9.67 4.53
C ASP A 147 22.37 -8.39 4.03
N ASP A 148 23.01 -7.66 4.95
CA ASP A 148 23.74 -6.38 4.80
C ASP A 148 24.95 -6.45 3.85
N ARG A 149 24.83 -7.18 2.73
CA ARG A 149 25.76 -7.10 1.61
C ARG A 149 25.48 -5.78 0.90
N ILE A 150 26.50 -4.93 0.92
CA ILE A 150 26.54 -3.59 0.34
C ILE A 150 26.17 -3.61 -1.16
N ASP A 151 26.34 -4.76 -1.83
CA ASP A 151 26.29 -4.85 -3.28
C ASP A 151 24.91 -4.61 -3.90
N LEU A 152 23.77 -4.97 -3.28
CA LEU A 152 22.44 -4.66 -3.84
C LEU A 152 21.27 -4.90 -2.84
N PRO A 153 20.80 -3.88 -2.09
CA PRO A 153 19.66 -4.05 -1.18
C PRO A 153 18.37 -4.32 -1.96
N LYS A 154 17.58 -5.30 -1.51
CA LYS A 154 16.21 -5.51 -2.00
C LYS A 154 15.23 -4.87 -1.04
N TYR A 155 14.15 -4.36 -1.58
CA TYR A 155 13.11 -3.66 -0.84
C TYR A 155 11.79 -4.41 -0.94
N LYS A 156 10.93 -4.20 0.05
CA LYS A 156 9.57 -4.71 0.11
C LYS A 156 8.65 -3.62 0.65
N CYS A 157 7.51 -3.42 0.00
CA CYS A 157 6.50 -2.48 0.47
C CYS A 157 5.77 -3.06 1.70
N ALA A 158 5.64 -2.27 2.76
CA ALA A 158 4.98 -2.66 4.01
C ALA A 158 3.57 -2.08 4.15
N VAL A 159 3.03 -1.50 3.07
CA VAL A 159 1.82 -0.69 3.08
C VAL A 159 0.65 -1.44 2.44
N ASP A 160 -0.54 -1.28 3.02
CA ASP A 160 -1.78 -1.88 2.54
C ASP A 160 -2.38 -1.19 1.30
N PHE A 161 -3.27 -1.91 0.61
CA PHE A 161 -3.97 -1.39 -0.57
C PHE A 161 -4.79 -0.12 -0.29
N GLU A 162 -5.56 -0.08 0.79
CA GLU A 162 -6.40 1.07 1.13
C GLU A 162 -5.58 2.35 1.36
N PHE A 163 -4.44 2.19 2.05
CA PHE A 163 -3.52 3.30 2.32
C PHE A 163 -2.92 3.82 1.01
N ILE A 164 -2.39 2.93 0.17
CA ILE A 164 -1.77 3.37 -1.10
C ILE A 164 -2.79 3.92 -2.09
N ASN A 165 -4.02 3.39 -2.11
CA ASN A 165 -5.11 3.91 -2.92
C ASN A 165 -5.52 5.32 -2.49
N THR A 166 -5.48 5.61 -1.19
CA THR A 166 -5.72 6.97 -0.66
C THR A 166 -4.62 7.94 -1.11
N ILE A 167 -3.35 7.53 -1.03
CA ILE A 167 -2.21 8.34 -1.52
C ILE A 167 -2.29 8.55 -3.04
N ALA A 168 -2.62 7.50 -3.79
CA ALA A 168 -2.76 7.57 -5.24
C ALA A 168 -3.87 8.54 -5.66
N ARG A 169 -5.01 8.54 -4.95
CA ARG A 169 -6.09 9.52 -5.16
C ARG A 169 -5.64 10.95 -4.88
N ASN A 170 -4.83 11.17 -3.85
CA ASN A 170 -4.28 12.49 -3.53
C ASN A 170 -3.45 13.08 -4.69
N VAL A 171 -2.69 12.24 -5.40
CA VAL A 171 -1.93 12.65 -6.61
C VAL A 171 -2.67 12.42 -7.92
N LYS A 172 -4.00 12.15 -7.88
CA LYS A 172 -4.86 11.88 -9.05
C LYS A 172 -4.35 10.73 -9.93
N PHE A 173 -3.70 9.74 -9.34
CA PHE A 173 -3.20 8.53 -9.99
C PHE A 173 -4.15 7.34 -9.75
N ASN A 174 -4.52 6.62 -10.82
CA ASN A 174 -5.38 5.44 -10.69
C ASN A 174 -4.52 4.16 -10.61
N ILE A 175 -4.29 3.68 -9.39
CA ILE A 175 -3.43 2.52 -9.15
C ILE A 175 -4.01 1.19 -9.66
N ARG A 176 -5.35 1.05 -9.70
CA ARG A 176 -6.02 -0.20 -10.10
C ARG A 176 -5.68 -0.60 -11.53
N ASN A 177 -5.51 0.38 -12.42
CA ASN A 177 -5.16 0.15 -13.82
C ASN A 177 -3.77 -0.49 -14.00
N TYR A 178 -2.90 -0.40 -12.98
CA TYR A 178 -1.53 -0.90 -13.02
C TYR A 178 -1.33 -2.18 -12.22
N LEU A 179 -2.37 -2.72 -11.59
CA LEU A 179 -2.28 -3.97 -10.82
C LEU A 179 -2.58 -5.17 -11.72
N TYR A 180 -1.72 -6.20 -11.65
CA TYR A 180 -1.80 -7.37 -12.53
C TYR A 180 -3.07 -8.20 -12.35
N GLU A 181 -3.66 -8.23 -11.15
CA GLU A 181 -4.87 -9.01 -10.85
C GLU A 181 -6.12 -8.47 -11.58
N TYR A 182 -6.19 -7.17 -11.82
CA TYR A 182 -7.35 -6.52 -12.45
C TYR A 182 -7.24 -6.43 -13.98
N MET A 183 -6.25 -7.09 -14.60
CA MET A 183 -5.91 -6.98 -16.04
C MET A 183 -6.04 -8.31 -16.80
#